data_AF-A0A914PVU6-F1
#
_entry.id   AF-A0A914PVU6-F1
#
_cell.length_a   1.000
_cell.length_b   1.000
_cell.length_c   1.000
_cell.angle_alpha   90.00
_cell.angle_beta   90.00
_cell.angle_gamma   90.00
#
_symmetry.space_group_name_H-M   'P 1'
#
loop_
_entity.id
_entity.type
_entity.pdbx_description
1 polymer ?
#
loop_
_entity_poly.entity_id
_entity_poly.type
_entity_poly.pdbx_seq_one_letter_code
_entity_poly.pdbx_strand_id
1 'polypeptide(L)'
;MKTLFVLFLLAAVATANVIPHRFNAACNNVNPTAAYLNCNVDLTIAMDMSSAMGNTANIATMTNSILSDFLPNFSFYETFVAALSFGSTVTSSMYWNNYADICNSINAAEETTIQVGMNFTSLSEVFQNYQIDLQHSGRNYQKVLLLLTAKTDPTEIAAAKIYADQIMADGVAIIVVALNQGNTSDLSKLGQYFYPSPDYTIPITTIPSVICSYGGQTMNPPTVNPSAPPYNPLSDAVGSPCSTNVSNVWLDIVFLVDISNSMSVHELNNWALLTLTYTNKISFGPRGPHKTRAGIITYGTQSVTRLVLKDGIDKSLFKKEVVKVKTYFNPDDNGGYVQTALKAAQTMLNDTKYIDGNPKDIRQQVIILTAAAYDDIGFKGAYETAQTLKNDGVKIFTINYISAAGFYVPDFDPLASEGYAYRSDDMRIAQLLPLGLTQVNCFCPVGSLQFHYFNGHNNTNYADCLVLNDVASLPSLVNSMGCPDGAVVAVSSQIKLDFITDKILFNSTKFGQIKQFITGAHKNDDGNWYWWGYDQIEYPVGKFPVFYPGPSDIYSYMLNYYGFNWRLNGTTDEKPFPWMCQNRACDADFICDQS
;
A
#
# COMPACT_ATOMS: atom_id res chain seq x y z
N MET A 1 -16.50 34.39 40.09
CA MET A 1 -15.49 33.32 40.01
C MET A 1 -15.52 32.49 38.72
N LYS A 2 -16.65 32.31 38.03
CA LYS A 2 -16.68 31.57 36.73
C LYS A 2 -16.23 32.37 35.49
N THR A 3 -16.19 33.69 35.57
CA THR A 3 -15.78 34.57 34.44
C THR A 3 -14.27 34.82 34.38
N LEU A 4 -13.52 34.53 35.45
CA LEU A 4 -12.06 34.75 35.51
C LEU A 4 -11.25 33.59 34.91
N PHE A 5 -11.86 32.40 34.79
CA PHE A 5 -11.19 31.19 34.28
C PHE A 5 -11.14 31.16 32.74
N VAL A 6 -12.07 31.85 32.06
CA VAL A 6 -12.12 31.92 30.59
C VAL A 6 -11.08 32.91 30.03
N LEU A 7 -10.74 33.97 30.77
CA LEU A 7 -9.69 34.90 30.34
C LEU A 7 -8.27 34.31 30.45
N PHE A 8 -8.02 33.38 31.38
CA PHE A 8 -6.72 32.73 31.50
C PHE A 8 -6.45 31.69 30.40
N LEU A 9 -7.49 31.03 29.88
CA LEU A 9 -7.36 30.13 28.72
C LEU A 9 -7.19 30.88 27.39
N LEU A 10 -7.80 32.06 27.23
CA LEU A 10 -7.61 32.90 26.05
C LEU A 10 -6.24 33.61 26.01
N ALA A 11 -5.63 33.89 27.17
CA ALA A 11 -4.30 34.49 27.25
C ALA A 11 -3.16 33.47 27.00
N ALA A 12 -3.38 32.18 27.27
CA ALA A 12 -2.38 31.13 27.03
C ALA A 12 -2.29 30.69 25.54
N VAL A 13 -3.30 30.97 24.73
CA VAL A 13 -3.30 30.70 23.28
C VAL A 13 -2.71 31.88 22.48
N ALA A 14 -2.60 33.07 23.08
CA ALA A 14 -2.18 34.28 22.39
C ALA A 14 -0.66 34.57 22.41
N THR A 15 0.17 33.70 23.00
CA THR A 15 1.64 33.87 23.03
C THR A 15 2.42 32.70 22.42
N ALA A 16 1.76 31.81 21.69
CA ALA A 16 2.45 31.03 20.66
C ALA A 16 2.91 32.02 19.59
N ASN A 17 4.13 32.53 19.73
CA ASN A 17 4.82 33.28 18.69
C ASN A 17 4.90 32.36 17.46
N VAL A 18 3.95 32.53 16.54
CA VAL A 18 4.03 32.02 15.19
C VAL A 18 5.28 32.67 14.58
N ILE A 19 6.36 31.90 14.50
CA ILE A 19 7.55 32.29 13.75
C ILE A 19 7.08 32.44 12.29
N PRO A 20 7.12 33.63 11.68
CA PRO A 20 6.63 33.81 10.33
C PRO A 20 7.54 33.07 9.35
N HIS A 21 6.93 32.20 8.52
CA HIS A 21 7.31 31.78 7.17
C HIS A 21 8.74 32.10 6.69
N ARG A 22 9.79 31.51 7.30
CA ARG A 22 11.14 31.50 6.69
C ARG A 22 11.34 30.37 5.68
N PHE A 23 10.64 29.24 5.85
CA PHE A 23 10.84 28.04 5.03
C PHE A 23 10.25 28.12 3.61
N ASN A 24 9.17 28.89 3.41
CA ASN A 24 8.55 29.04 2.09
C ASN A 24 9.51 29.70 1.07
N ALA A 25 10.53 30.45 1.52
CA ALA A 25 11.52 31.06 0.64
C ALA A 25 12.59 30.07 0.12
N ALA A 26 12.93 29.02 0.88
CA ALA A 26 13.90 28.00 0.47
C ALA A 26 13.30 27.05 -0.58
N CYS A 27 12.01 26.68 -0.42
CA CYS A 27 11.32 25.81 -1.38
C CYS A 27 11.01 26.49 -2.73
N ASN A 28 10.94 27.82 -2.77
CA ASN A 28 10.63 28.58 -4.00
C ASN A 28 11.87 29.00 -4.82
N ASN A 29 13.10 28.84 -4.29
CA ASN A 29 14.31 29.41 -4.90
C ASN A 29 15.38 28.38 -5.30
N VAL A 30 15.09 27.08 -5.31
CA VAL A 30 16.06 26.08 -5.80
C VAL A 30 16.07 26.11 -7.33
N ASN A 31 16.91 26.98 -7.87
CA ASN A 31 17.18 27.04 -9.30
C ASN A 31 18.17 25.92 -9.66
N PRO A 32 17.81 24.98 -10.54
CA PRO A 32 18.61 23.78 -10.77
C PRO A 32 19.82 24.05 -11.66
N THR A 33 20.89 24.60 -11.11
CA THR A 33 22.11 24.94 -11.87
C THR A 33 23.38 24.26 -11.38
N ALA A 34 23.33 23.41 -10.34
CA ALA A 34 24.48 22.65 -9.88
C ALA A 34 24.57 21.28 -10.58
N ALA A 35 25.80 20.78 -10.78
CA ALA A 35 26.05 19.44 -11.33
C ALA A 35 25.48 18.38 -10.39
N TYR A 36 24.30 17.85 -10.72
CA TYR A 36 23.63 16.81 -9.95
C TYR A 36 24.41 15.50 -9.94
N LEU A 37 24.48 14.86 -8.78
CA LEU A 37 24.85 13.45 -8.71
C LEU A 37 23.68 12.64 -9.27
N ASN A 38 24.00 11.80 -10.26
CA ASN A 38 23.03 10.96 -10.93
C ASN A 38 23.14 9.54 -10.39
N CYS A 39 22.18 9.17 -9.54
CA CYS A 39 22.29 7.97 -8.70
C CYS A 39 20.97 7.22 -8.78
N ASN A 40 20.99 6.00 -9.31
CA ASN A 40 19.82 5.11 -9.42
C ASN A 40 19.50 4.51 -8.05
N VAL A 41 19.01 5.36 -7.13
CA VAL A 41 18.75 5.01 -5.74
C VAL A 41 17.37 5.48 -5.28
N ASP A 42 16.79 4.68 -4.40
CA ASP A 42 15.57 4.97 -3.67
C ASP A 42 15.97 5.34 -2.25
N LEU A 43 16.05 6.64 -2.00
CA LEU A 43 16.51 7.24 -0.77
C LEU A 43 15.31 7.53 0.14
N THR A 44 15.34 7.04 1.37
CA THR A 44 14.38 7.42 2.40
C THR A 44 15.10 8.12 3.53
N ILE A 45 14.59 9.27 3.94
CA ILE A 45 15.17 10.11 4.99
C ILE A 45 14.30 9.97 6.23
N ALA A 46 14.82 9.26 7.23
CA ALA A 46 14.21 9.11 8.54
C ALA A 46 14.69 10.20 9.49
N MET A 47 13.78 11.07 9.92
CA MET A 47 14.08 12.26 10.71
C MET A 47 13.52 12.15 12.12
N ASP A 48 14.41 12.17 13.09
CA ASP A 48 14.07 12.23 14.50
C ASP A 48 13.51 13.62 14.86
N MET A 49 12.26 13.61 15.31
CA MET A 49 11.51 14.77 15.79
C MET A 49 11.23 14.66 17.29
N SER A 50 11.93 13.78 18.02
CA SER A 50 11.72 13.59 19.45
C SER A 50 12.29 14.74 20.28
N SER A 51 11.97 14.75 21.58
CA SER A 51 12.60 15.67 22.54
C SER A 51 14.12 15.46 22.69
N ALA A 52 14.67 14.34 22.23
CA ALA A 52 16.12 14.08 22.22
C ALA A 52 16.90 15.04 21.30
N MET A 53 16.20 15.64 20.33
CA MET A 53 16.70 16.74 19.49
C MET A 53 16.92 18.03 20.29
N GLY A 54 16.46 18.10 21.54
CA GLY A 54 16.73 19.16 22.50
C GLY A 54 15.79 20.36 22.37
N ASN A 55 15.71 20.98 21.18
CA ASN A 55 14.82 22.12 20.93
C ASN A 55 14.42 22.23 19.45
N THR A 56 13.42 23.06 19.17
CA THR A 56 12.90 23.29 17.81
C THR A 56 13.91 23.95 16.86
N ALA A 57 14.90 24.69 17.38
CA ALA A 57 15.94 25.28 16.54
C ALA A 57 16.90 24.22 15.98
N ASN A 58 17.14 23.14 16.72
CA ASN A 58 17.95 22.01 16.26
C ASN A 58 17.23 21.22 15.16
N ILE A 59 15.92 21.00 15.31
CA ILE A 59 15.07 20.41 14.26
C ILE A 59 15.09 21.28 13.01
N ALA A 60 14.87 22.60 13.16
CA ALA A 60 14.93 23.52 12.03
C ALA A 60 16.33 23.54 11.37
N THR A 61 17.41 23.36 12.13
CA THR A 61 18.78 23.28 11.58
C THR A 61 18.95 22.00 10.75
N MET A 62 18.50 20.85 11.24
CA MET A 62 18.50 19.59 10.51
C MET A 62 17.68 19.68 9.23
N THR A 63 16.43 20.14 9.33
CA THR A 63 15.53 20.36 8.19
C THR A 63 16.15 21.28 7.14
N ASN A 64 16.73 22.42 7.55
CA ASN A 64 17.38 23.35 6.64
C ASN A 64 18.56 22.70 5.94
N SER A 65 19.36 21.89 6.65
CA SER A 65 20.48 21.17 6.05
C SER A 65 20.03 20.13 5.03
N ILE A 66 18.90 19.44 5.29
CA ILE A 66 18.29 18.52 4.32
C ILE A 66 17.89 19.27 3.05
N LEU A 67 17.07 20.32 3.19
CA LEU A 67 16.47 21.02 2.07
C LEU A 67 17.47 21.86 1.28
N SER A 68 18.31 22.62 1.98
CA SER A 68 19.16 23.64 1.34
C SER A 68 20.50 23.08 0.88
N ASP A 69 21.02 22.08 1.60
CA ASP A 69 22.40 21.62 1.38
C ASP A 69 22.46 20.20 0.84
N PHE A 70 21.62 19.28 1.32
CA PHE A 70 21.70 17.85 0.99
C PHE A 70 20.93 17.46 -0.27
N LEU A 71 19.62 17.73 -0.31
CA LEU A 71 18.74 17.37 -1.42
C LEU A 71 19.17 17.97 -2.77
N PRO A 72 19.70 19.20 -2.86
CA PRO A 72 20.16 19.77 -4.13
C PRO A 72 21.32 19.01 -4.79
N ASN A 73 21.95 18.04 -4.11
CA ASN A 73 22.99 17.20 -4.71
C ASN A 73 22.43 16.08 -5.60
N PHE A 74 21.13 15.79 -5.56
CA PHE A 74 20.54 14.64 -6.27
C PHE A 74 19.69 15.05 -7.48
N SER A 75 19.76 14.26 -8.54
CA SER A 75 18.84 14.37 -9.67
C SER A 75 17.51 13.69 -9.34
N PHE A 76 16.44 14.46 -9.16
CA PHE A 76 15.09 13.92 -8.88
C PHE A 76 14.46 13.14 -10.05
N TYR A 77 15.12 13.07 -11.21
CA TYR A 77 14.71 12.20 -12.32
C TYR A 77 15.14 10.74 -12.09
N GLU A 78 16.25 10.52 -11.39
CA GLU A 78 16.86 9.19 -11.21
C GLU A 78 16.92 8.76 -9.75
N THR A 79 17.04 9.71 -8.82
CA THR A 79 16.97 9.48 -7.38
C THR A 79 15.57 9.79 -6.88
N PHE A 80 14.93 8.82 -6.25
CA PHE A 80 13.64 9.03 -5.61
C PHE A 80 13.87 9.25 -4.12
N VAL A 81 13.26 10.29 -3.58
CA VAL A 81 13.42 10.65 -2.18
C VAL A 81 12.07 10.57 -1.49
N ALA A 82 12.02 9.81 -0.40
CA ALA A 82 10.95 9.83 0.59
C ALA A 82 11.46 10.39 1.91
N ALA A 83 10.56 10.91 2.73
CA ALA A 83 10.85 11.35 4.08
C ALA A 83 9.88 10.69 5.05
N LEU A 84 10.37 10.33 6.23
CA LEU A 84 9.57 9.88 7.37
C LEU A 84 10.03 10.66 8.60
N SER A 85 9.08 11.08 9.42
CA SER A 85 9.36 11.70 10.72
C SER A 85 9.00 10.75 11.84
N PHE A 86 9.80 10.72 12.89
CA PHE A 86 9.53 9.85 14.03
C PHE A 86 9.84 10.52 15.36
N GLY A 87 9.04 10.18 16.36
CA GLY A 87 9.24 10.56 17.76
C GLY A 87 8.62 9.46 18.62
N SER A 88 7.59 9.80 19.41
CA SER A 88 6.83 8.80 20.16
C SER A 88 5.92 7.91 19.29
N THR A 89 5.76 8.28 18.02
CA THR A 89 5.07 7.53 16.97
C THR A 89 5.75 7.85 15.64
N VAL A 90 5.67 6.96 14.66
CA VAL A 90 6.10 7.26 13.29
C VAL A 90 4.96 7.94 12.54
N THR A 91 5.14 9.21 12.19
CA THR A 91 4.28 9.92 11.25
C THR A 91 4.89 9.80 9.87
N SER A 92 4.30 8.95 9.04
CA SER A 92 4.69 8.81 7.65
C SER A 92 4.09 9.94 6.81
N SER A 93 4.95 10.78 6.24
CA SER A 93 4.61 11.74 5.19
C SER A 93 5.39 11.34 3.94
N MET A 94 5.03 10.19 3.39
CA MET A 94 5.74 9.59 2.27
C MET A 94 5.23 10.14 0.94
N TYR A 95 6.04 10.99 0.30
CA TYR A 95 5.77 11.46 -1.04
C TYR A 95 6.96 11.15 -1.93
N TRP A 96 6.79 10.09 -2.69
CA TRP A 96 7.67 9.80 -3.80
C TRP A 96 7.38 10.82 -4.90
N ASN A 97 8.37 11.68 -5.19
CA ASN A 97 8.66 12.27 -6.52
C ASN A 97 8.30 13.74 -6.74
N ASN A 98 8.21 14.55 -5.70
CA ASN A 98 8.15 16.01 -5.87
C ASN A 98 8.90 16.72 -4.74
N TYR A 99 9.84 17.59 -5.11
CA TYR A 99 10.55 18.46 -4.16
C TYR A 99 9.58 19.30 -3.31
N ALA A 100 8.47 19.76 -3.91
CA ALA A 100 7.41 20.47 -3.20
C ALA A 100 6.71 19.61 -2.15
N ASP A 101 6.54 18.31 -2.42
CA ASP A 101 5.90 17.39 -1.47
C ASP A 101 6.85 16.98 -0.34
N ILE A 102 8.15 16.83 -0.62
CA ILE A 102 9.18 16.66 0.41
C ILE A 102 9.21 17.90 1.32
N CYS A 103 9.15 19.10 0.73
CA CYS A 103 9.01 20.36 1.48
C CYS A 103 7.75 20.36 2.36
N ASN A 104 6.58 20.03 1.80
CA ASN A 104 5.31 20.00 2.53
C ASN A 104 5.33 18.99 3.67
N SER A 105 5.98 17.84 3.47
CA SER A 105 6.12 16.77 4.45
C SER A 105 7.00 17.16 5.61
N ILE A 106 8.13 17.80 5.32
CA ILE A 106 9.03 18.28 6.34
C ILE A 106 8.37 19.44 7.12
N ASN A 107 7.66 20.35 6.43
CA ASN A 107 6.89 21.41 7.09
C ASN A 107 5.80 20.84 8.00
N ALA A 108 5.03 19.84 7.53
CA ALA A 108 4.00 19.18 8.33
C ALA A 108 4.59 18.44 9.54
N ALA A 109 5.74 17.78 9.37
CA ALA A 109 6.45 17.14 10.45
C ALA A 109 6.87 18.16 11.53
N GLU A 110 7.44 19.31 11.15
CA GLU A 110 7.79 20.37 12.09
C GLU A 110 6.59 20.92 12.87
N GLU A 111 5.43 21.09 12.22
CA GLU A 111 4.21 21.55 12.88
C GLU A 111 3.69 20.57 13.93
N THR A 112 3.84 19.26 13.70
CA THR A 112 3.41 18.22 14.66
C THR A 112 4.29 18.16 15.92
N THR A 113 5.57 18.53 15.82
CA THR A 113 6.52 18.47 16.94
C THR A 113 6.25 19.51 18.02
N ILE A 114 5.52 20.57 17.70
CA ILE A 114 5.19 21.66 18.63
C ILE A 114 4.22 21.21 19.73
N GLN A 115 3.53 20.07 19.57
CA GLN A 115 2.47 19.66 20.49
C GLN A 115 2.81 18.55 21.50
N VAL A 116 3.94 17.84 21.40
CA VAL A 116 4.13 16.61 22.20
C VAL A 116 5.52 16.52 22.84
N GLY A 117 5.63 16.89 24.11
CA GLY A 117 6.83 16.75 24.94
C GLY A 117 7.04 15.35 25.52
N MET A 118 7.04 14.29 24.70
CA MET A 118 7.31 12.92 25.16
C MET A 118 8.73 12.45 24.78
N ASN A 119 9.40 11.77 25.72
CA ASN A 119 10.83 11.42 25.70
C ASN A 119 11.18 10.10 25.00
N PHE A 120 10.30 9.57 24.15
CA PHE A 120 10.52 8.28 23.52
C PHE A 120 10.76 8.46 22.02
N THR A 121 11.86 7.90 21.55
CA THR A 121 12.10 7.58 20.14
C THR A 121 11.46 6.22 19.85
N SER A 122 11.02 6.00 18.61
CA SER A 122 10.42 4.74 18.17
C SER A 122 11.22 4.15 17.00
N LEU A 123 12.53 4.00 17.17
CA LEU A 123 13.45 3.51 16.14
C LEU A 123 13.04 2.15 15.59
N SER A 124 12.50 1.25 16.43
CA SER A 124 12.00 -0.05 15.96
C SER A 124 10.82 0.12 14.98
N GLU A 125 9.94 1.08 15.23
CA GLU A 125 8.78 1.38 14.38
C GLU A 125 9.23 2.04 13.06
N VAL A 126 10.31 2.82 13.06
CA VAL A 126 10.93 3.36 11.84
C VAL A 126 11.35 2.23 10.90
N PHE A 127 12.07 1.24 11.42
CA PHE A 127 12.54 0.13 10.61
C PHE A 127 11.38 -0.77 10.15
N GLN A 128 10.38 -1.02 11.00
CA GLN A 128 9.18 -1.77 10.60
C GLN A 128 8.40 -1.07 9.48
N ASN A 129 8.18 0.24 9.58
CA ASN A 129 7.51 1.00 8.53
C ASN A 129 8.36 1.08 7.26
N TYR A 130 9.67 1.25 7.41
CA TYR A 130 10.57 1.24 6.25
C TYR A 130 10.54 -0.11 5.51
N GLN A 131 10.43 -1.23 6.23
CA GLN A 131 10.31 -2.55 5.62
C GLN A 131 9.02 -2.69 4.80
N ILE A 132 7.92 -2.05 5.23
CA ILE A 132 6.69 -1.92 4.46
C ILE A 132 6.95 -1.09 3.19
N ASP A 133 7.77 -0.04 3.28
CA ASP A 133 8.08 0.87 2.16
C ASP A 133 8.99 0.23 1.10
N LEU A 134 9.92 -0.64 1.51
CA LEU A 134 10.77 -1.42 0.60
C LEU A 134 9.94 -2.26 -0.40
N GLN A 135 8.72 -2.64 -0.02
CA GLN A 135 7.80 -3.39 -0.87
C GLN A 135 7.04 -2.49 -1.87
N HIS A 136 7.01 -1.17 -1.64
CA HIS A 136 6.34 -0.19 -2.51
C HIS A 136 7.26 0.39 -3.59
N SER A 137 8.58 0.34 -3.40
CA SER A 137 9.54 0.72 -4.43
C SER A 137 9.62 -0.37 -5.51
N GLY A 138 8.65 -0.43 -6.42
CA GLY A 138 8.58 -1.40 -7.52
C GLY A 138 9.67 -1.23 -8.60
N ARG A 139 10.77 -0.54 -8.30
CA ARG A 139 11.90 -0.31 -9.20
C ARG A 139 13.11 -1.08 -8.73
N ASN A 140 13.90 -1.57 -9.68
CA ASN A 140 15.14 -2.29 -9.42
C ASN A 140 16.30 -1.31 -9.14
N TYR A 141 16.07 -0.35 -8.24
CA TYR A 141 17.07 0.61 -7.79
C TYR A 141 17.58 0.19 -6.43
N GLN A 142 18.79 0.61 -6.10
CA GLN A 142 19.33 0.34 -4.79
C GLN A 142 18.63 1.18 -3.74
N LYS A 143 18.39 0.58 -2.58
CA LYS A 143 17.57 1.19 -1.54
C LYS A 143 18.47 1.69 -0.44
N VAL A 144 18.26 2.93 -0.03
CA VAL A 144 19.07 3.59 1.00
C VAL A 144 18.16 4.22 2.04
N LEU A 145 18.41 3.91 3.31
CA LEU A 145 17.80 4.56 4.45
C LEU A 145 18.82 5.50 5.10
N LEU A 146 18.55 6.81 5.05
CA LEU A 146 19.29 7.83 5.78
C LEU A 146 18.58 8.10 7.10
N LEU A 147 19.12 7.56 8.20
CA LEU A 147 18.60 7.75 9.55
C LEU A 147 19.30 8.91 10.25
N LEU A 148 18.54 9.97 10.53
CA LEU A 148 18.95 11.16 11.27
C LEU A 148 18.37 11.06 12.67
N THR A 149 19.20 10.81 13.69
CA THR A 149 18.70 10.62 15.06
C THR A 149 19.64 11.13 16.12
N ALA A 150 19.06 11.63 17.21
CA ALA A 150 19.80 12.06 18.38
C ALA A 150 20.00 10.90 19.37
N LYS A 151 20.58 11.22 20.54
CA LYS A 151 20.83 10.22 21.59
C LYS A 151 19.53 9.52 22.00
N THR A 152 19.54 8.19 21.87
CA THR A 152 18.42 7.29 22.20
C THR A 152 18.79 6.35 23.35
N ASP A 153 17.79 5.75 24.00
CA ASP A 153 17.97 4.72 25.02
C ASP A 153 18.68 3.47 24.42
N PRO A 154 19.75 2.94 25.04
CA PRO A 154 20.43 1.73 24.57
C PRO A 154 19.52 0.50 24.38
N THR A 155 18.44 0.39 25.15
CA THR A 155 17.46 -0.71 25.02
C THR A 155 16.66 -0.59 23.72
N GLU A 156 16.36 0.62 23.28
CA GLU A 156 15.67 0.88 22.03
C GLU A 156 16.61 0.62 20.83
N ILE A 157 17.88 0.97 20.95
CA ILE A 157 18.90 0.62 19.95
C ILE A 157 19.02 -0.90 19.80
N ALA A 158 19.00 -1.65 20.91
CA ALA A 158 19.04 -3.11 20.87
C ALA A 158 17.81 -3.72 20.17
N ALA A 159 16.62 -3.15 20.40
CA ALA A 159 15.39 -3.58 19.72
C ALA A 159 15.40 -3.22 18.23
N ALA A 160 15.80 -2.00 17.90
CA ALA A 160 15.86 -1.49 16.53
C ALA A 160 16.91 -2.23 15.68
N LYS A 161 18.00 -2.68 16.32
CA LYS A 161 19.07 -3.44 15.65
C LYS A 161 18.56 -4.70 14.96
N ILE A 162 17.58 -5.39 15.55
CA ILE A 162 17.02 -6.63 14.97
C ILE A 162 16.43 -6.33 13.58
N TYR A 163 15.66 -5.25 13.47
CA TYR A 163 15.06 -4.83 12.20
C TYR A 163 16.08 -4.22 11.23
N ALA A 164 17.03 -3.44 11.75
CA ALA A 164 18.13 -2.91 10.94
C ALA A 164 18.93 -4.05 10.27
N ASP A 165 19.29 -5.10 11.03
CA ASP A 165 20.01 -6.25 10.51
C ASP A 165 19.21 -6.99 9.42
N GLN A 166 17.89 -7.10 9.58
CA GLN A 166 17.00 -7.69 8.58
C GLN A 166 16.94 -6.85 7.29
N ILE A 167 16.73 -5.55 7.41
CA ILE A 167 16.66 -4.62 6.27
C ILE A 167 18.00 -4.58 5.52
N MET A 168 19.13 -4.63 6.23
CA MET A 168 20.44 -4.74 5.61
C MET A 168 20.63 -6.07 4.87
N ALA A 169 20.08 -7.18 5.41
CA ALA A 169 20.09 -8.48 4.73
C ALA A 169 19.25 -8.47 3.44
N ASP A 170 18.18 -7.65 3.40
CA ASP A 170 17.35 -7.41 2.22
C ASP A 170 18.01 -6.49 1.17
N GLY A 171 19.29 -6.18 1.32
CA GLY A 171 20.07 -5.42 0.34
C GLY A 171 19.92 -3.90 0.44
N VAL A 172 19.52 -3.38 1.61
CA VAL A 172 19.41 -1.94 1.86
C VAL A 172 20.68 -1.40 2.52
N ALA A 173 21.16 -0.26 2.06
CA ALA A 173 22.15 0.52 2.79
C ALA A 173 21.49 1.40 3.85
N ILE A 174 21.90 1.27 5.12
CA ILE A 174 21.51 2.15 6.20
C ILE A 174 22.69 3.07 6.54
N ILE A 175 22.46 4.37 6.38
CA ILE A 175 23.39 5.44 6.75
C ILE A 175 22.84 6.12 7.98
N VAL A 176 23.59 6.08 9.08
CA VAL A 176 23.21 6.69 10.36
C VAL A 176 23.97 8.00 10.54
N VAL A 177 23.22 9.09 10.69
CA VAL A 177 23.73 10.41 11.07
C VAL A 177 23.31 10.68 12.51
N ALA A 178 24.28 10.60 13.42
CA ALA A 178 24.06 10.82 14.83
C ALA A 178 24.13 12.31 15.16
N LEU A 179 22.97 12.90 15.46
CA LEU A 179 22.82 14.31 15.79
C LEU A 179 23.09 14.54 17.29
N ASN A 180 23.63 15.71 17.66
CA ASN A 180 23.98 16.12 19.04
C ASN A 180 25.36 15.64 19.57
N GLN A 181 25.91 16.33 20.57
CA GLN A 181 27.21 16.09 21.23
C GLN A 181 27.18 15.01 22.35
N GLY A 182 26.10 14.23 22.44
CA GLY A 182 25.97 13.15 23.42
C GLY A 182 26.80 11.90 23.06
N ASN A 183 26.87 10.92 23.97
CA ASN A 183 27.40 9.60 23.62
C ASN A 183 26.43 8.89 22.68
N THR A 184 26.70 8.97 21.38
CA THR A 184 25.94 8.37 20.28
C THR A 184 26.61 7.13 19.69
N SER A 185 27.67 6.63 20.34
CA SER A 185 28.47 5.50 19.83
C SER A 185 27.64 4.24 19.60
N ASP A 186 26.58 4.02 20.37
CA ASP A 186 25.69 2.87 20.20
C ASP A 186 24.86 2.92 18.91
N LEU A 187 24.59 4.11 18.35
CA LEU A 187 23.85 4.25 17.09
C LEU A 187 24.62 3.69 15.88
N SER A 188 25.95 3.57 15.99
CA SER A 188 26.77 2.92 14.95
C SER A 188 26.40 1.46 14.70
N LYS A 189 25.65 0.83 15.63
CA LYS A 189 25.18 -0.55 15.50
C LYS A 189 23.99 -0.72 14.55
N LEU A 190 23.36 0.38 14.11
CA LEU A 190 22.12 0.39 13.34
C LEU A 190 22.32 0.51 11.82
N GLY A 191 23.54 0.75 11.33
CA GLY A 191 23.78 0.84 9.89
C GLY A 191 25.22 0.57 9.47
N GLN A 192 25.45 0.40 8.17
CA GLN A 192 26.80 0.13 7.65
C GLN A 192 27.69 1.38 7.67
N TYR A 193 27.07 2.56 7.61
CA TYR A 193 27.78 3.84 7.63
C TYR A 193 27.31 4.68 8.83
N PHE A 194 28.26 5.30 9.52
CA PHE A 194 28.00 6.11 10.71
C PHE A 194 28.73 7.45 10.63
N TYR A 195 27.97 8.54 10.77
CA TYR A 195 28.48 9.91 10.72
C TYR A 195 28.02 10.70 11.94
N PRO A 196 28.91 11.07 12.87
CA PRO A 196 28.57 11.99 13.94
C PRO A 196 28.39 13.41 13.36
N SER A 197 27.31 14.08 13.76
CA SER A 197 27.04 15.48 13.43
C SER A 197 26.62 16.26 14.68
N PRO A 198 27.60 16.86 15.39
CA PRO A 198 27.31 17.60 16.62
C PRO A 198 26.48 18.87 16.38
N ASP A 199 26.48 19.39 15.16
CA ASP A 199 25.86 20.67 14.78
C ASP A 199 24.50 20.51 14.07
N TYR A 200 23.92 19.31 14.11
CA TYR A 200 22.63 18.98 13.47
C TYR A 200 22.60 19.19 11.95
N THR A 201 23.76 19.17 11.29
CA THR A 201 23.87 19.32 9.82
C THR A 201 24.27 18.02 9.14
N ILE A 202 23.87 17.80 7.90
CA ILE A 202 24.26 16.61 7.15
C ILE A 202 25.67 16.85 6.55
N PRO A 203 26.64 15.93 6.73
CA PRO A 203 27.93 16.00 6.03
C PRO A 203 27.82 15.91 4.50
N ILE A 204 27.51 17.03 3.85
CA ILE A 204 27.19 17.13 2.41
C ILE A 204 28.33 16.75 1.46
N THR A 205 29.58 16.79 1.91
CA THR A 205 30.74 16.37 1.10
C THR A 205 30.90 14.84 1.05
N THR A 206 30.31 14.12 2.00
CA THR A 206 30.57 12.68 2.20
C THR A 206 29.34 11.82 1.98
N ILE A 207 28.17 12.22 2.49
CA ILE A 207 26.98 11.36 2.44
C ILE A 207 26.42 11.22 1.01
N PRO A 208 26.24 12.30 0.22
CA PRO A 208 25.79 12.16 -1.16
C PRO A 208 26.69 11.25 -2.01
N SER A 209 28.01 11.35 -1.86
CA SER A 209 28.96 10.50 -2.59
C SER A 209 28.89 9.04 -2.15
N VAL A 210 28.64 8.76 -0.86
CA VAL A 210 28.43 7.40 -0.35
C VAL A 210 27.14 6.80 -0.91
N ILE A 211 26.04 7.55 -0.88
CA ILE A 211 24.76 7.13 -1.47
C ILE A 211 24.93 6.78 -2.95
N CYS A 212 25.66 7.61 -3.70
CA CYS A 212 25.87 7.40 -5.12
C CYS A 212 26.89 6.30 -5.46
N SER A 213 27.91 6.11 -4.64
CA SER A 213 28.85 5.00 -4.81
C SER A 213 28.22 3.65 -4.51
N TYR A 214 27.23 3.61 -3.61
CA TYR A 214 26.32 2.48 -3.49
C TYR A 214 25.61 2.32 -4.83
N GLY A 215 24.83 3.33 -5.28
CA GLY A 215 23.99 3.29 -6.48
C GLY A 215 24.67 2.91 -7.79
N GLY A 216 25.98 3.14 -7.89
CA GLY A 216 26.82 2.76 -9.04
C GLY A 216 27.26 1.29 -9.08
N GLN A 217 27.04 0.51 -8.01
CA GLN A 217 27.29 -0.93 -8.05
C GLN A 217 26.17 -1.62 -8.83
N THR A 218 26.47 -2.03 -10.07
CA THR A 218 25.59 -2.94 -10.82
C THR A 218 25.35 -4.17 -9.96
N MET A 219 24.11 -4.39 -9.50
CA MET A 219 23.74 -5.69 -9.00
C MET A 219 23.96 -6.67 -10.14
N ASN A 220 25.03 -7.46 -10.07
CA ASN A 220 25.10 -8.66 -10.88
C ASN A 220 23.83 -9.45 -10.52
N PRO A 221 22.96 -9.76 -11.50
CA PRO A 221 21.86 -10.67 -11.26
C PRO A 221 22.44 -11.89 -10.54
N PRO A 222 21.79 -12.42 -9.50
CA PRO A 222 22.21 -13.69 -8.91
C PRO A 222 22.44 -14.64 -10.08
N THR A 223 23.69 -15.10 -10.24
CA THR A 223 24.02 -16.11 -11.23
C THR A 223 23.06 -17.26 -10.99
N VAL A 224 22.09 -17.39 -11.89
CA VAL A 224 21.10 -18.46 -11.86
C VAL A 224 21.88 -19.74 -12.01
N ASN A 225 22.10 -20.42 -10.89
CA ASN A 225 22.62 -21.76 -10.89
C ASN A 225 21.57 -22.64 -11.59
N PRO A 226 21.86 -23.34 -12.71
CA PRO A 226 20.85 -24.04 -13.51
C PRO A 226 20.24 -25.29 -12.85
N SER A 227 20.23 -25.36 -11.53
CA SER A 227 19.59 -26.42 -10.75
C SER A 227 18.78 -25.82 -9.61
N ALA A 228 17.89 -24.89 -9.94
CA ALA A 228 16.81 -24.54 -9.04
C ALA A 228 15.92 -25.78 -8.87
N PRO A 229 15.56 -26.17 -7.62
CA PRO A 229 14.49 -27.14 -7.41
C PRO A 229 13.20 -26.64 -8.08
N PRO A 230 12.27 -27.54 -8.44
CA PRO A 230 11.04 -27.16 -9.12
C PRO A 230 10.34 -25.99 -8.40
N TYR A 231 10.03 -24.94 -9.16
CA TYR A 231 9.29 -23.75 -8.70
C TYR A 231 8.06 -24.18 -7.89
N ASN A 232 8.04 -23.85 -6.60
CA ASN A 232 6.89 -24.10 -5.75
C ASN A 232 6.06 -22.81 -5.64
N PRO A 233 4.97 -22.65 -6.40
CA PRO A 233 4.16 -21.43 -6.37
C PRO A 233 3.55 -21.11 -4.99
N LEU A 234 3.57 -22.07 -4.05
CA LEU A 234 3.11 -21.90 -2.68
C LEU A 234 4.09 -21.15 -1.78
N SER A 235 5.41 -21.25 -1.99
CA SER A 235 6.38 -20.52 -1.14
C SER A 235 6.40 -19.02 -1.39
N ASP A 236 6.03 -18.60 -2.60
CA ASP A 236 5.93 -17.19 -2.96
C ASP A 236 4.62 -16.54 -2.47
N ALA A 237 3.57 -17.33 -2.22
CA ALA A 237 2.20 -16.84 -2.03
C ALA A 237 1.85 -16.48 -0.59
N VAL A 238 2.46 -17.15 0.39
CA VAL A 238 1.97 -17.08 1.76
C VAL A 238 2.51 -15.83 2.46
N GLY A 239 1.61 -14.92 2.83
CA GLY A 239 1.97 -13.66 3.48
C GLY A 239 2.65 -12.61 2.59
N SER A 240 2.87 -12.91 1.30
CA SER A 240 3.45 -11.97 0.34
C SER A 240 2.39 -10.99 -0.20
N PRO A 241 2.75 -9.72 -0.43
CA PRO A 241 1.91 -8.80 -1.17
C PRO A 241 1.65 -9.32 -2.59
N CYS A 242 0.50 -8.97 -3.15
CA CYS A 242 0.20 -9.30 -4.55
C CYS A 242 1.16 -8.59 -5.50
N SER A 243 1.33 -9.15 -6.71
CA SER A 243 2.10 -8.49 -7.76
C SER A 243 1.57 -7.08 -8.07
N THR A 244 2.49 -6.14 -8.13
CA THR A 244 2.26 -4.74 -8.54
C THR A 244 2.52 -4.53 -10.04
N ASN A 245 2.64 -5.60 -10.82
CA ASN A 245 2.93 -5.54 -12.24
C ASN A 245 1.73 -5.06 -13.07
N VAL A 246 1.60 -3.74 -13.19
CA VAL A 246 0.52 -3.07 -13.95
C VAL A 246 0.42 -3.55 -15.39
N SER A 247 1.52 -4.01 -16.00
CA SER A 247 1.55 -4.48 -17.39
C SER A 247 0.85 -5.81 -17.61
N ASN A 248 0.67 -6.60 -16.56
CA ASN A 248 0.01 -7.89 -16.62
C ASN A 248 -1.40 -7.89 -16.01
N VAL A 249 -1.90 -6.72 -15.58
CA VAL A 249 -3.28 -6.57 -15.07
C VAL A 249 -4.29 -7.01 -16.14
N TRP A 250 -5.32 -7.74 -15.71
CA TRP A 250 -6.31 -8.37 -16.57
C TRP A 250 -7.73 -8.15 -16.04
N LEU A 251 -8.26 -6.97 -16.34
CA LEU A 251 -9.55 -6.50 -15.83
C LEU A 251 -10.54 -6.19 -16.96
N ASP A 252 -11.82 -6.11 -16.60
CA ASP A 252 -12.83 -5.42 -17.38
C ASP A 252 -13.04 -4.02 -16.80
N ILE A 253 -12.54 -2.98 -17.48
CA ILE A 253 -12.61 -1.60 -16.99
C ILE A 253 -13.62 -0.80 -17.80
N VAL A 254 -14.60 -0.16 -17.17
CA VAL A 254 -15.53 0.77 -17.81
C VAL A 254 -15.27 2.18 -17.31
N PHE A 255 -14.85 3.07 -18.22
CA PHE A 255 -14.69 4.49 -17.96
C PHE A 255 -16.03 5.22 -18.12
N LEU A 256 -16.51 5.88 -17.07
CA LEU A 256 -17.68 6.75 -17.10
C LEU A 256 -17.19 8.19 -16.99
N VAL A 257 -17.37 8.96 -18.07
CA VAL A 257 -16.81 10.30 -18.19
C VAL A 257 -17.91 11.33 -18.30
N ASP A 258 -18.01 12.20 -17.32
CA ASP A 258 -18.87 13.37 -17.38
C ASP A 258 -18.43 14.30 -18.51
N ILE A 259 -19.37 14.71 -19.36
CA ILE A 259 -19.17 15.64 -20.49
C ILE A 259 -20.17 16.81 -20.43
N SER A 260 -20.88 16.96 -19.29
CA SER A 260 -21.78 18.07 -19.00
C SER A 260 -21.02 19.39 -18.83
N ASN A 261 -21.77 20.47 -18.66
CA ASN A 261 -21.21 21.80 -18.41
C ASN A 261 -20.62 21.98 -17.00
N SER A 262 -20.73 20.98 -16.13
CA SER A 262 -20.01 20.96 -14.87
C SER A 262 -18.52 20.71 -15.05
N MET A 263 -18.16 20.04 -16.14
CA MET A 263 -16.79 19.83 -16.59
C MET A 263 -16.33 20.98 -17.49
N SER A 264 -15.03 21.21 -17.56
CA SER A 264 -14.41 22.08 -18.56
C SER A 264 -13.66 21.28 -19.63
N VAL A 265 -13.44 21.90 -20.80
CA VAL A 265 -12.53 21.32 -21.83
C VAL A 265 -11.13 21.12 -21.25
N HIS A 266 -10.70 21.94 -20.29
CA HIS A 266 -9.44 21.77 -19.59
C HIS A 266 -9.44 20.49 -18.73
N GLU A 267 -10.47 20.26 -17.90
CA GLU A 267 -10.61 19.04 -17.10
C GLU A 267 -10.70 17.79 -17.97
N LEU A 268 -11.42 17.83 -19.10
CA LEU A 268 -11.49 16.72 -20.04
C LEU A 268 -10.13 16.42 -20.70
N ASN A 269 -9.31 17.44 -20.96
CA ASN A 269 -7.92 17.22 -21.39
C ASN A 269 -7.08 16.60 -20.27
N ASN A 270 -7.24 17.05 -19.02
CA ASN A 270 -6.53 16.49 -17.87
C ASN A 270 -6.94 15.04 -17.62
N TRP A 271 -8.23 14.72 -17.73
CA TRP A 271 -8.74 13.35 -17.70
C TRP A 271 -8.12 12.48 -18.79
N ALA A 272 -8.05 12.98 -20.03
CA ALA A 272 -7.45 12.24 -21.13
C ALA A 272 -5.96 11.99 -20.87
N LEU A 273 -5.20 13.01 -20.43
CA LEU A 273 -3.78 12.88 -20.10
C LEU A 273 -3.54 11.89 -18.96
N LEU A 274 -4.29 11.99 -17.87
CA LEU A 274 -4.22 11.08 -16.74
C LEU A 274 -4.52 9.65 -17.17
N THR A 275 -5.64 9.45 -17.86
CA THR A 275 -6.07 8.15 -18.40
C THR A 275 -5.00 7.54 -19.27
N LEU A 276 -4.46 8.30 -20.24
CA LEU A 276 -3.38 7.82 -21.11
C LEU A 276 -2.10 7.49 -20.33
N THR A 277 -1.79 8.23 -19.26
CA THR A 277 -0.56 8.05 -18.48
C THR A 277 -0.52 6.68 -17.81
N TYR A 278 -1.55 6.32 -17.03
CA TYR A 278 -1.53 5.01 -16.35
C TYR A 278 -1.91 3.86 -17.28
N THR A 279 -2.84 4.05 -18.22
CA THR A 279 -3.22 3.00 -19.19
C THR A 279 -2.11 2.69 -20.20
N ASN A 280 -1.14 3.59 -20.39
CA ASN A 280 0.02 3.28 -21.24
C ASN A 280 0.91 2.17 -20.66
N LYS A 281 0.79 1.84 -19.38
CA LYS A 281 1.49 0.70 -18.77
C LYS A 281 0.69 -0.59 -18.82
N ILE A 282 -0.62 -0.51 -19.04
CA ILE A 282 -1.54 -1.67 -19.08
C ILE A 282 -1.51 -2.32 -20.47
N SER A 283 -1.59 -3.65 -20.47
CA SER A 283 -1.77 -4.46 -21.68
C SER A 283 -3.25 -4.56 -22.05
N PHE A 284 -3.67 -3.84 -23.09
CA PHE A 284 -5.01 -4.00 -23.65
C PHE A 284 -5.03 -5.12 -24.69
N GLY A 285 -6.12 -5.87 -24.69
CA GLY A 285 -6.40 -6.84 -25.73
C GLY A 285 -7.72 -7.55 -25.49
N PRO A 286 -8.36 -8.04 -26.55
CA PRO A 286 -9.64 -8.72 -26.43
C PRO A 286 -9.49 -10.15 -25.89
N ARG A 287 -8.32 -10.78 -26.10
CA ARG A 287 -8.06 -12.18 -25.79
C ARG A 287 -6.64 -12.37 -25.27
N GLY A 288 -6.49 -13.31 -24.33
CA GLY A 288 -5.20 -13.76 -23.82
C GLY A 288 -5.06 -13.62 -22.30
N PRO A 289 -4.15 -14.41 -21.70
CA PRO A 289 -3.76 -14.21 -20.31
C PRO A 289 -3.19 -12.79 -20.14
N HIS A 290 -3.43 -12.17 -18.99
CA HIS A 290 -2.86 -10.85 -18.68
C HIS A 290 -3.28 -9.71 -19.62
N LYS A 291 -4.50 -9.79 -20.19
CA LYS A 291 -5.09 -8.72 -21.03
C LYS A 291 -6.30 -8.08 -20.38
N THR A 292 -6.27 -6.75 -20.34
CA THR A 292 -7.37 -5.89 -19.89
C THR A 292 -8.25 -5.47 -21.06
N ARG A 293 -9.56 -5.44 -20.84
CA ARG A 293 -10.57 -4.86 -21.75
C ARG A 293 -11.04 -3.53 -21.19
N ALA A 294 -11.27 -2.56 -22.07
CA ALA A 294 -11.75 -1.24 -21.66
C ALA A 294 -12.96 -0.77 -22.47
N GLY A 295 -14.00 -0.32 -21.78
CA GLY A 295 -15.15 0.37 -22.34
C GLY A 295 -15.13 1.84 -21.94
N ILE A 296 -15.73 2.70 -22.76
CA ILE A 296 -15.87 4.14 -22.49
C ILE A 296 -17.33 4.52 -22.69
N ILE A 297 -17.92 5.14 -21.68
CA ILE A 297 -19.25 5.73 -21.71
C ILE A 297 -19.09 7.20 -21.31
N THR A 298 -19.61 8.10 -22.13
CA THR A 298 -19.69 9.53 -21.78
C THR A 298 -21.10 9.83 -21.31
N TYR A 299 -21.27 10.71 -20.32
CA TYR A 299 -22.58 11.06 -19.82
C TYR A 299 -22.76 12.55 -19.49
N GLY A 300 -24.01 12.99 -19.54
CA GLY A 300 -24.50 14.27 -19.04
C GLY A 300 -25.96 14.06 -18.60
N THR A 301 -26.92 14.63 -19.32
CA THR A 301 -28.35 14.27 -19.18
C THR A 301 -28.64 12.86 -19.71
N GLN A 302 -27.87 12.39 -20.69
CA GLN A 302 -27.95 11.03 -21.25
C GLN A 302 -26.58 10.36 -21.24
N SER A 303 -26.55 9.02 -21.24
CA SER A 303 -25.32 8.24 -21.37
C SER A 303 -25.16 7.67 -22.77
N VAL A 304 -23.95 7.79 -23.33
CA VAL A 304 -23.62 7.29 -24.67
C VAL A 304 -22.38 6.42 -24.61
N THR A 305 -22.51 5.16 -25.03
CA THR A 305 -21.38 4.25 -25.17
C THR A 305 -20.50 4.67 -26.36
N ARG A 306 -19.23 4.94 -26.09
CA ARG A 306 -18.21 5.31 -27.09
C ARG A 306 -17.32 4.13 -27.45
N LEU A 307 -17.06 3.25 -26.49
CA LEU A 307 -16.27 2.04 -26.66
C LEU A 307 -16.89 0.91 -25.83
N VAL A 308 -17.03 -0.28 -26.41
CA VAL A 308 -17.65 -1.47 -25.79
C VAL A 308 -16.58 -2.49 -25.41
N LEU A 309 -16.79 -3.26 -24.33
CA LEU A 309 -15.91 -4.35 -23.87
C LEU A 309 -15.91 -5.61 -24.79
N LYS A 310 -15.81 -5.44 -26.11
CA LYS A 310 -15.88 -6.52 -27.10
C LYS A 310 -14.56 -6.72 -27.86
N ASP A 311 -14.51 -7.83 -28.60
CA ASP A 311 -13.39 -8.21 -29.46
C ASP A 311 -13.03 -7.09 -30.45
N GLY A 312 -11.74 -6.75 -30.55
CA GLY A 312 -11.21 -5.71 -31.45
C GLY A 312 -10.68 -4.44 -30.77
N ILE A 313 -10.77 -4.32 -29.44
CA ILE A 313 -10.08 -3.25 -28.71
C ILE A 313 -8.58 -3.55 -28.67
N ASP A 314 -7.81 -2.73 -29.38
CA ASP A 314 -6.40 -2.59 -29.13
C ASP A 314 -6.11 -1.27 -28.39
N LYS A 315 -4.88 -1.15 -27.91
CA LYS A 315 -4.41 0.04 -27.20
C LYS A 315 -4.50 1.30 -28.06
N SER A 316 -4.41 1.19 -29.39
CA SER A 316 -4.47 2.33 -30.30
C SER A 316 -5.90 2.89 -30.40
N LEU A 317 -6.89 2.02 -30.56
CA LEU A 317 -8.31 2.38 -30.57
C LEU A 317 -8.73 3.01 -29.25
N PHE A 318 -8.33 2.42 -28.11
CA PHE A 318 -8.60 2.99 -26.80
C PHE A 318 -8.02 4.40 -26.68
N LYS A 319 -6.74 4.59 -27.00
CA LYS A 319 -6.09 5.92 -26.98
C LYS A 319 -6.82 6.94 -27.86
N LYS A 320 -7.26 6.52 -29.06
CA LYS A 320 -7.98 7.38 -30.00
C LYS A 320 -9.32 7.84 -29.42
N GLU A 321 -10.08 6.94 -28.79
CA GLU A 321 -11.35 7.31 -28.18
C GLU A 321 -11.17 8.19 -26.93
N VAL A 322 -10.16 7.93 -26.09
CA VAL A 322 -9.82 8.80 -24.95
C VAL A 322 -9.54 10.24 -25.41
N VAL A 323 -8.73 10.44 -26.46
CA VAL A 323 -8.41 11.78 -26.98
C VAL A 323 -9.65 12.48 -27.58
N LYS A 324 -10.61 11.72 -28.12
CA LYS A 324 -11.86 12.27 -28.68
C LYS A 324 -12.84 12.72 -27.62
N VAL A 325 -12.75 12.28 -26.36
CA VAL A 325 -13.78 12.55 -25.35
C VAL A 325 -14.10 14.05 -25.21
N LYS A 326 -13.08 14.91 -25.25
CA LYS A 326 -13.25 16.37 -25.19
C LYS A 326 -14.11 16.97 -26.31
N THR A 327 -14.22 16.28 -27.45
CA THR A 327 -15.06 16.72 -28.58
C THR A 327 -16.54 16.46 -28.33
N TYR A 328 -16.87 15.67 -27.31
CA TYR A 328 -18.23 15.40 -26.88
C TYR A 328 -18.70 16.34 -25.76
N PHE A 329 -17.84 17.25 -25.30
CA PHE A 329 -18.21 18.28 -24.32
C PHE A 329 -19.44 19.06 -24.78
N ASN A 330 -20.44 19.20 -23.90
CA ASN A 330 -21.63 19.97 -24.17
C ASN A 330 -21.82 21.07 -23.12
N PRO A 331 -21.50 22.34 -23.44
CA PRO A 331 -21.65 23.45 -22.50
C PRO A 331 -23.12 23.78 -22.16
N ASP A 332 -24.07 23.28 -22.94
CA ASP A 332 -25.50 23.49 -22.73
C ASP A 332 -26.16 22.35 -21.93
N ASP A 333 -25.43 21.27 -21.63
CA ASP A 333 -25.94 20.14 -20.84
C ASP A 333 -25.71 20.40 -19.35
N ASN A 334 -26.74 20.85 -18.63
CA ASN A 334 -26.75 20.98 -17.17
C ASN A 334 -26.82 19.62 -16.44
N GLY A 335 -26.66 18.51 -17.15
CA GLY A 335 -26.78 17.17 -16.61
C GLY A 335 -25.60 16.78 -15.71
N GLY A 336 -25.68 15.55 -15.21
CA GLY A 336 -24.74 14.96 -14.26
C GLY A 336 -25.32 13.65 -13.72
N TYR A 337 -26.10 12.96 -14.57
CA TYR A 337 -26.96 11.86 -14.12
C TYR A 337 -26.16 10.57 -13.97
N VAL A 338 -25.34 10.52 -12.92
CA VAL A 338 -24.48 9.38 -12.60
C VAL A 338 -25.25 8.05 -12.58
N GLN A 339 -26.52 8.04 -12.16
CA GLN A 339 -27.34 6.84 -12.18
C GLN A 339 -27.50 6.24 -13.59
N THR A 340 -27.72 7.07 -14.62
CA THR A 340 -27.89 6.56 -15.99
C THR A 340 -26.57 5.99 -16.51
N ALA A 341 -25.44 6.61 -16.16
CA ALA A 341 -24.11 6.12 -16.50
C ALA A 341 -23.80 4.79 -15.83
N LEU A 342 -24.09 4.64 -14.53
CA LEU A 342 -23.92 3.38 -13.79
C LEU A 342 -24.78 2.25 -14.35
N LYS A 343 -26.04 2.53 -14.74
CA LYS A 343 -26.91 1.54 -15.40
C LYS A 343 -26.38 1.13 -16.78
N ALA A 344 -25.85 2.07 -17.55
CA ALA A 344 -25.21 1.77 -18.84
C ALA A 344 -23.94 0.91 -18.64
N ALA A 345 -23.14 1.21 -17.61
CA ALA A 345 -21.99 0.40 -17.22
C ALA A 345 -22.39 -1.02 -16.82
N GLN A 346 -23.43 -1.15 -15.99
CA GLN A 346 -23.98 -2.44 -15.57
C GLN A 346 -24.41 -3.27 -16.78
N THR A 347 -25.07 -2.65 -17.76
CA THR A 347 -25.48 -3.32 -19.01
C THR A 347 -24.25 -3.81 -19.78
N MET A 348 -23.24 -2.96 -19.97
CA MET A 348 -22.00 -3.33 -20.66
C MET A 348 -21.24 -4.47 -19.97
N LEU A 349 -21.17 -4.46 -18.63
CA LEU A 349 -20.53 -5.51 -17.83
C LEU A 349 -21.34 -6.81 -17.82
N ASN A 350 -22.66 -6.74 -17.96
CA ASN A 350 -23.52 -7.92 -18.10
C ASN A 350 -23.37 -8.57 -19.47
N ASP A 351 -23.17 -7.78 -20.53
CA ASP A 351 -22.93 -8.28 -21.88
C ASP A 351 -21.61 -9.07 -22.01
N THR A 352 -20.67 -8.91 -21.06
CA THR A 352 -19.43 -9.69 -21.04
C THR A 352 -19.54 -11.01 -20.25
N LYS A 353 -20.70 -11.30 -19.64
CA LYS A 353 -20.93 -12.55 -18.88
C LYS A 353 -20.89 -13.81 -19.74
N TYR A 354 -21.11 -13.66 -21.05
CA TYR A 354 -21.01 -14.74 -22.03
C TYR A 354 -20.31 -14.20 -23.28
N ILE A 355 -19.10 -14.69 -23.54
CA ILE A 355 -18.39 -14.40 -24.80
C ILE A 355 -18.43 -15.68 -25.61
N ASP A 356 -19.01 -15.62 -26.81
CA ASP A 356 -19.10 -16.76 -27.74
C ASP A 356 -19.75 -18.03 -27.13
N GLY A 357 -20.67 -17.87 -26.18
CA GLY A 357 -21.40 -18.98 -25.54
C GLY A 357 -20.66 -19.67 -24.37
N ASN A 358 -19.45 -19.23 -24.02
CA ASN A 358 -18.73 -19.73 -22.84
C ASN A 358 -19.00 -18.88 -21.59
N PRO A 359 -19.02 -19.50 -20.39
CA PRO A 359 -19.11 -18.77 -19.13
C PRO A 359 -18.01 -17.73 -18.98
N LYS A 360 -18.31 -16.65 -18.25
CA LYS A 360 -17.45 -15.52 -17.93
C LYS A 360 -16.01 -15.96 -17.58
N ASP A 361 -15.03 -15.33 -18.23
CA ASP A 361 -13.64 -15.33 -17.77
C ASP A 361 -13.58 -14.70 -16.35
N ILE A 362 -12.71 -15.20 -15.47
CA ILE A 362 -12.56 -14.79 -14.07
C ILE A 362 -12.22 -13.31 -13.83
N ARG A 363 -12.07 -12.48 -14.88
CA ARG A 363 -11.69 -11.06 -14.74
C ARG A 363 -12.57 -10.31 -13.75
N GLN A 364 -11.92 -9.56 -12.87
CA GLN A 364 -12.60 -8.60 -12.02
C GLN A 364 -13.09 -7.40 -12.85
N GLN A 365 -14.20 -6.82 -12.40
CA GLN A 365 -14.88 -5.75 -13.09
C GLN A 365 -14.66 -4.44 -12.33
N VAL A 366 -14.26 -3.40 -13.06
CA VAL A 366 -13.97 -2.08 -12.52
C VAL A 366 -14.75 -1.01 -13.27
N ILE A 367 -15.33 -0.07 -12.54
CA ILE A 367 -15.87 1.17 -13.07
C ILE A 367 -14.96 2.30 -12.60
N ILE A 368 -14.46 3.11 -13.52
CA ILE A 368 -13.77 4.38 -13.18
C ILE A 368 -14.73 5.51 -13.54
N LEU A 369 -15.34 6.09 -12.51
CA LEU A 369 -16.36 7.12 -12.60
C LEU A 369 -15.75 8.49 -12.32
N THR A 370 -15.88 9.42 -13.27
CA THR A 370 -15.31 10.77 -13.16
C THR A 370 -16.39 11.83 -13.32
N ALA A 371 -16.49 12.76 -12.39
CA ALA A 371 -17.47 13.86 -12.43
C ALA A 371 -16.88 15.12 -11.81
N ALA A 372 -17.37 16.29 -12.26
CA ALA A 372 -17.09 17.59 -11.64
C ALA A 372 -18.32 18.20 -10.96
N ALA A 373 -19.53 17.69 -11.24
CA ALA A 373 -20.71 17.95 -10.43
C ALA A 373 -21.55 16.67 -10.25
N TYR A 374 -22.49 16.77 -9.32
CA TYR A 374 -23.46 15.74 -9.02
C TYR A 374 -24.78 16.42 -8.69
N ASP A 375 -25.81 16.15 -9.49
CA ASP A 375 -27.13 16.76 -9.28
C ASP A 375 -28.03 15.83 -8.45
N ASP A 376 -28.63 16.41 -7.41
CA ASP A 376 -29.35 15.75 -6.30
C ASP A 376 -30.73 15.21 -6.66
N ILE A 377 -31.20 15.40 -7.89
CA ILE A 377 -32.49 14.84 -8.34
C ILE A 377 -32.43 13.29 -8.39
N GLY A 378 -31.25 12.68 -8.19
CA GLY A 378 -31.05 11.24 -8.22
C GLY A 378 -30.02 10.65 -7.25
N PHE A 379 -29.60 11.34 -6.17
CA PHE A 379 -28.53 10.84 -5.28
C PHE A 379 -28.79 9.40 -4.82
N LYS A 380 -30.00 9.19 -4.30
CA LYS A 380 -30.44 7.89 -3.81
C LYS A 380 -30.37 6.82 -4.90
N GLY A 381 -30.77 7.14 -6.12
CA GLY A 381 -30.78 6.20 -7.23
C GLY A 381 -29.38 5.81 -7.71
N ALA A 382 -28.46 6.77 -7.80
CA ALA A 382 -27.06 6.50 -8.15
C ALA A 382 -26.36 5.72 -7.04
N TYR A 383 -26.56 6.10 -5.77
CA TYR A 383 -26.03 5.36 -4.62
C TYR A 383 -26.55 3.92 -4.58
N GLU A 384 -27.86 3.69 -4.69
CA GLU A 384 -28.45 2.33 -4.71
C GLU A 384 -27.90 1.48 -5.88
N THR A 385 -27.72 2.10 -7.05
CA THR A 385 -27.13 1.42 -8.22
C THR A 385 -25.66 1.07 -7.96
N ALA A 386 -24.88 1.99 -7.38
CA ALA A 386 -23.49 1.77 -7.00
C ALA A 386 -23.36 0.67 -5.93
N GLN A 387 -24.24 0.65 -4.92
CA GLN A 387 -24.27 -0.43 -3.92
C GLN A 387 -24.60 -1.78 -4.54
N THR A 388 -25.55 -1.81 -5.48
CA THR A 388 -25.89 -3.05 -6.21
C THR A 388 -24.68 -3.57 -7.00
N LEU A 389 -24.00 -2.69 -7.75
CA LEU A 389 -22.78 -3.04 -8.48
C LEU A 389 -21.66 -3.53 -7.54
N LYS A 390 -21.46 -2.88 -6.40
CA LYS A 390 -20.47 -3.30 -5.39
C LYS A 390 -20.81 -4.67 -4.80
N ASN A 391 -22.08 -4.94 -4.53
CA ASN A 391 -22.55 -6.24 -4.05
C ASN A 391 -22.39 -7.35 -5.12
N ASP A 392 -22.50 -6.99 -6.39
CA ASP A 392 -22.23 -7.88 -7.53
C ASP A 392 -20.71 -8.12 -7.78
N GLY A 393 -19.84 -7.55 -6.94
CA GLY A 393 -18.39 -7.70 -7.01
C GLY A 393 -17.69 -6.70 -7.93
N VAL A 394 -18.40 -5.69 -8.46
CA VAL A 394 -17.80 -4.63 -9.26
C VAL A 394 -17.11 -3.61 -8.34
N LYS A 395 -15.85 -3.29 -8.63
CA LYS A 395 -15.11 -2.23 -7.91
C LYS A 395 -15.36 -0.89 -8.59
N ILE A 396 -15.74 0.13 -7.81
CA ILE A 396 -16.02 1.48 -8.32
C ILE A 396 -14.93 2.41 -7.83
N PHE A 397 -14.22 3.03 -8.76
CA PHE A 397 -13.23 4.07 -8.51
C PHE A 397 -13.91 5.39 -8.83
N THR A 398 -13.85 6.36 -7.94
CA THR A 398 -14.32 7.72 -8.23
C THR A 398 -13.15 8.66 -8.41
N ILE A 399 -13.23 9.55 -9.38
CA ILE A 399 -12.29 10.67 -9.54
C ILE A 399 -13.10 11.96 -9.53
N ASN A 400 -13.07 12.64 -8.40
CA ASN A 400 -13.77 13.90 -8.17
C ASN A 400 -12.94 15.02 -8.81
N TYR A 401 -13.49 15.67 -9.84
CA TYR A 401 -12.91 16.85 -10.45
C TYR A 401 -13.42 18.12 -9.77
N ILE A 402 -12.59 19.16 -9.76
CA ILE A 402 -13.02 20.48 -9.28
C ILE A 402 -14.07 21.01 -10.28
N SER A 403 -15.27 21.31 -9.80
CA SER A 403 -16.31 21.98 -10.61
C SER A 403 -15.82 23.30 -11.19
N ALA A 404 -16.48 23.77 -12.25
CA ALA A 404 -16.30 25.14 -12.73
C ALA A 404 -16.50 26.22 -11.64
N ALA A 405 -17.21 25.89 -10.54
CA ALA A 405 -17.41 26.75 -9.38
C ALA A 405 -16.27 26.70 -8.34
N GLY A 406 -15.26 25.84 -8.53
CA GLY A 406 -14.07 25.76 -7.67
C GLY A 406 -14.20 24.81 -6.47
N PHE A 407 -15.25 24.00 -6.39
CA PHE A 407 -15.49 23.07 -5.28
C PHE A 407 -15.59 21.61 -5.74
N TYR A 408 -15.20 20.69 -4.85
CA TYR A 408 -15.46 19.26 -4.97
C TYR A 408 -16.89 18.93 -4.60
N VAL A 409 -17.39 17.83 -5.15
CA VAL A 409 -18.69 17.26 -4.77
C VAL A 409 -18.50 16.32 -3.57
N PRO A 410 -18.98 16.67 -2.35
CA PRO A 410 -18.79 15.82 -1.17
C PRO A 410 -19.48 14.45 -1.29
N ASP A 411 -20.60 14.41 -2.02
CA ASP A 411 -21.47 13.24 -2.18
C ASP A 411 -21.00 12.24 -3.26
N PHE A 412 -19.84 12.49 -3.87
CA PHE A 412 -19.31 11.61 -4.92
C PHE A 412 -18.52 10.42 -4.34
N ASP A 413 -17.77 10.64 -3.26
CA ASP A 413 -16.91 9.62 -2.63
C ASP A 413 -17.68 8.38 -2.13
N PRO A 414 -18.91 8.47 -1.56
CA PRO A 414 -19.69 7.32 -1.13
C PRO A 414 -20.08 6.32 -2.24
N LEU A 415 -20.00 6.73 -3.51
CA LEU A 415 -20.23 5.85 -4.66
C LEU A 415 -19.07 4.88 -4.88
N ALA A 416 -17.85 5.27 -4.50
CA ALA A 416 -16.68 4.43 -4.62
C ALA A 416 -16.80 3.15 -3.80
N SER A 417 -16.02 2.15 -4.19
CA SER A 417 -15.61 1.09 -3.29
C SER A 417 -14.66 1.66 -2.24
N GLU A 418 -14.66 1.07 -1.04
CA GLU A 418 -13.78 1.48 0.06
C GLU A 418 -12.31 1.53 -0.39
N GLY A 419 -11.63 2.66 -0.16
CA GLY A 419 -10.25 2.89 -0.56
C GLY A 419 -10.03 3.37 -2.01
N TYR A 420 -11.10 3.56 -2.80
CA TYR A 420 -11.01 3.92 -4.23
C TYR A 420 -11.68 5.26 -4.59
N ALA A 421 -11.80 6.16 -3.62
CA ALA A 421 -12.21 7.54 -3.87
C ALA A 421 -10.99 8.43 -4.06
N TYR A 422 -10.89 9.07 -5.23
CA TYR A 422 -9.75 9.91 -5.62
C TYR A 422 -10.21 11.32 -5.99
N ARG A 423 -9.27 12.26 -5.92
CA ARG A 423 -9.46 13.65 -6.35
C ARG A 423 -8.51 13.98 -7.49
N SER A 424 -8.97 14.80 -8.43
CA SER A 424 -8.18 15.18 -9.60
C SER A 424 -6.96 16.06 -9.26
N ASP A 425 -6.98 16.76 -8.11
CA ASP A 425 -5.85 17.56 -7.62
C ASP A 425 -4.82 16.76 -6.84
N ASP A 426 -5.08 15.48 -6.55
CA ASP A 426 -4.08 14.62 -5.93
C ASP A 426 -3.00 14.30 -6.96
N MET A 427 -1.82 14.89 -6.80
CA MET A 427 -0.69 14.69 -7.70
C MET A 427 -0.24 13.21 -7.77
N ARG A 428 -0.64 12.38 -6.81
CA ARG A 428 -0.36 10.94 -6.77
C ARG A 428 -1.34 10.13 -7.58
N ILE A 429 -2.45 10.69 -8.07
CA ILE A 429 -3.53 9.94 -8.75
C ILE A 429 -3.01 9.10 -9.93
N ALA A 430 -1.99 9.58 -10.66
CA ALA A 430 -1.35 8.84 -11.74
C ALA A 430 -0.60 7.57 -11.29
N GLN A 431 -0.23 7.48 -10.01
CA GLN A 431 0.39 6.33 -9.37
C GLN A 431 -0.64 5.49 -8.59
N LEU A 432 -1.58 6.14 -7.90
CA LEU A 432 -2.60 5.46 -7.09
C LEU A 432 -3.60 4.67 -7.93
N LEU A 433 -4.03 5.20 -9.09
CA LEU A 433 -4.95 4.48 -9.98
C LEU A 433 -4.38 3.13 -10.45
N PRO A 434 -3.18 3.04 -11.04
CA PRO A 434 -2.64 1.75 -11.47
C PRO A 434 -2.38 0.78 -10.30
N LEU A 435 -1.97 1.28 -9.13
CA LEU A 435 -1.84 0.44 -7.93
C LEU A 435 -3.20 -0.07 -7.45
N GLY A 436 -4.22 0.77 -7.45
CA GLY A 436 -5.60 0.37 -7.16
C GLY A 436 -6.07 -0.72 -8.10
N LEU A 437 -5.77 -0.61 -9.40
CA LEU A 437 -6.09 -1.65 -10.39
C LEU A 437 -5.35 -2.96 -10.10
N THR A 438 -4.07 -2.92 -9.69
CA THR A 438 -3.37 -4.15 -9.27
C THR A 438 -3.98 -4.77 -8.02
N GLN A 439 -4.47 -3.96 -7.07
CA GLN A 439 -5.16 -4.46 -5.87
C GLN A 439 -6.51 -5.10 -6.21
N VAL A 440 -7.27 -4.54 -7.15
CA VAL A 440 -8.51 -5.18 -7.64
C VAL A 440 -8.20 -6.47 -8.40
N ASN A 441 -7.11 -6.48 -9.19
CA ASN A 441 -6.66 -7.66 -9.89
C ASN A 441 -6.11 -8.74 -8.94
N CYS A 442 -5.88 -8.39 -7.67
CA CYS A 442 -5.57 -9.34 -6.62
C CYS A 442 -6.83 -9.79 -5.89
N PHE A 443 -7.26 -11.03 -6.16
CA PHE A 443 -8.49 -11.54 -5.60
C PHE A 443 -8.47 -13.05 -5.45
N CYS A 444 -9.36 -13.55 -4.60
CA CYS A 444 -9.60 -14.96 -4.43
C CYS A 444 -10.77 -15.47 -5.27
N PRO A 445 -10.71 -16.72 -5.77
CA PRO A 445 -11.86 -17.39 -6.37
C PRO A 445 -13.06 -17.44 -5.42
N VAL A 446 -14.25 -17.57 -6.01
CA VAL A 446 -15.51 -17.66 -5.25
C VAL A 446 -15.43 -18.81 -4.26
N GLY A 447 -15.84 -18.56 -3.01
CA GLY A 447 -15.79 -19.57 -1.92
C GLY A 447 -14.52 -19.49 -1.06
N SER A 448 -13.51 -18.74 -1.49
CA SER A 448 -12.30 -18.46 -0.72
C SER A 448 -12.34 -17.06 -0.09
N LEU A 449 -11.62 -16.87 1.01
CA LEU A 449 -11.46 -15.59 1.70
C LEU A 449 -10.13 -14.95 1.34
N GLN A 450 -10.18 -13.73 0.83
CA GLN A 450 -9.00 -12.91 0.55
C GLN A 450 -8.37 -12.41 1.83
N PHE A 451 -7.13 -12.85 2.12
CA PHE A 451 -6.34 -12.23 3.18
C PHE A 451 -6.02 -10.79 2.77
N HIS A 452 -6.41 -9.85 3.62
CA HIS A 452 -6.13 -8.44 3.44
C HIS A 452 -5.83 -7.78 4.78
N TYR A 453 -5.05 -6.71 4.73
CA TYR A 453 -4.75 -5.87 5.88
C TYR A 453 -5.43 -4.52 5.72
N PHE A 454 -6.10 -4.09 6.78
CA PHE A 454 -6.77 -2.80 6.85
C PHE A 454 -6.16 -1.94 7.95
N ASN A 455 -5.64 -0.76 7.59
CA ASN A 455 -5.07 0.20 8.55
C ASN A 455 -5.85 1.54 8.60
N GLY A 456 -7.15 1.52 8.33
CA GLY A 456 -8.01 2.72 8.37
C GLY A 456 -8.10 3.48 7.05
N HIS A 457 -7.08 3.39 6.19
CA HIS A 457 -7.04 4.11 4.90
C HIS A 457 -6.63 3.23 3.71
N ASN A 458 -5.88 2.15 3.94
CA ASN A 458 -5.45 1.24 2.89
C ASN A 458 -6.05 -0.15 3.11
N ASN A 459 -6.60 -0.71 2.04
CA ASN A 459 -7.01 -2.11 1.98
C ASN A 459 -6.04 -2.85 1.05
N THR A 460 -5.03 -3.47 1.63
CA THR A 460 -4.00 -4.19 0.87
C THR A 460 -4.36 -5.66 0.83
N ASN A 461 -4.66 -6.17 -0.36
CA ASN A 461 -4.81 -7.60 -0.58
C ASN A 461 -3.42 -8.25 -0.62
N TYR A 462 -3.35 -9.47 -0.10
CA TYR A 462 -2.16 -10.33 -0.15
C TYR A 462 -2.37 -11.46 -1.15
N ALA A 463 -1.30 -12.10 -1.61
CA ALA A 463 -1.37 -13.20 -2.57
C ALA A 463 -1.90 -14.52 -1.95
N ASP A 464 -2.84 -14.45 -1.00
CA ASP A 464 -3.18 -15.50 -0.06
C ASP A 464 -4.70 -15.63 0.13
N CYS A 465 -5.23 -16.80 -0.21
CA CYS A 465 -6.64 -17.16 -0.18
C CYS A 465 -6.89 -18.27 0.82
N LEU A 466 -7.80 -18.02 1.78
CA LEU A 466 -8.12 -18.97 2.83
C LEU A 466 -9.44 -19.70 2.54
N VAL A 467 -9.43 -21.03 2.60
CA VAL A 467 -10.59 -21.89 2.48
C VAL A 467 -10.75 -22.67 3.78
N LEU A 468 -11.87 -22.50 4.46
CA LEU A 468 -12.19 -23.25 5.67
C LEU A 468 -12.81 -24.60 5.32
N ASN A 469 -12.29 -25.64 5.96
CA ASN A 469 -12.87 -26.98 5.99
C ASN A 469 -13.36 -27.24 7.42
N ASP A 470 -14.68 -27.29 7.59
CA ASP A 470 -15.36 -27.43 8.87
C ASP A 470 -15.55 -28.89 9.31
N VAL A 471 -15.41 -29.84 8.38
CA VAL A 471 -15.27 -31.26 8.69
C VAL A 471 -14.03 -31.43 9.55
N ALA A 472 -14.14 -32.05 10.72
CA ALA A 472 -12.97 -32.29 11.56
C ALA A 472 -12.18 -33.50 11.05
N SER A 473 -10.85 -33.38 10.94
CA SER A 473 -9.97 -34.48 10.51
C SER A 473 -8.67 -34.49 11.30
N LEU A 474 -7.95 -35.62 11.22
CA LEU A 474 -6.68 -35.80 11.90
C LEU A 474 -5.58 -34.96 11.22
N PRO A 475 -4.66 -34.33 11.97
CA PRO A 475 -3.59 -33.51 11.40
C PRO A 475 -2.75 -34.25 10.35
N SER A 476 -2.46 -35.53 10.54
CA SER A 476 -1.72 -36.36 9.57
C SER A 476 -2.45 -36.53 8.22
N LEU A 477 -3.78 -36.65 8.24
CA LEU A 477 -4.60 -36.77 7.03
C LEU A 477 -4.74 -35.44 6.31
N VAL A 478 -4.93 -34.37 7.09
CA VAL A 478 -4.95 -33.01 6.54
C VAL A 478 -3.60 -32.66 5.91
N ASN A 479 -2.50 -33.07 6.54
CA ASN A 479 -1.15 -32.87 6.03
C ASN A 479 -0.73 -33.77 4.87
N SER A 480 -1.54 -34.77 4.51
CA SER A 480 -1.26 -35.63 3.36
C SER A 480 -2.22 -35.38 2.20
N MET A 481 -3.45 -34.94 2.47
CA MET A 481 -4.52 -34.88 1.47
C MET A 481 -5.47 -33.69 1.62
N GLY A 482 -5.33 -32.88 2.67
CA GLY A 482 -6.37 -31.90 3.04
C GLY A 482 -6.46 -30.69 2.12
N CYS A 483 -5.37 -30.33 1.44
CA CYS A 483 -5.26 -29.13 0.60
C CYS A 483 -4.57 -29.47 -0.74
N PRO A 484 -5.28 -30.05 -1.72
CA PRO A 484 -4.69 -30.56 -2.96
C PRO A 484 -4.04 -29.48 -3.83
N ASP A 485 -4.64 -28.29 -3.87
CA ASP A 485 -4.18 -27.15 -4.68
C ASP A 485 -3.45 -26.08 -3.84
N GLY A 486 -3.04 -26.43 -2.62
CA GLY A 486 -2.41 -25.48 -1.72
C GLY A 486 -1.71 -26.12 -0.53
N ALA A 487 -1.73 -25.41 0.60
CA ALA A 487 -1.14 -25.86 1.85
C ALA A 487 -2.12 -25.64 3.00
N VAL A 488 -1.90 -26.28 4.15
CA VAL A 488 -2.64 -25.90 5.36
C VAL A 488 -2.17 -24.54 5.82
N VAL A 489 -3.10 -23.72 6.31
CA VAL A 489 -2.86 -22.33 6.65
C VAL A 489 -1.64 -22.16 7.57
N ALA A 490 -0.74 -21.28 7.15
CA ALA A 490 0.34 -20.78 7.99
C ALA A 490 -0.13 -19.53 8.73
N VAL A 491 0.02 -19.51 10.04
CA VAL A 491 -0.35 -18.36 10.88
C VAL A 491 0.92 -17.72 11.42
N SER A 492 1.76 -17.22 10.50
CA SER A 492 3.10 -16.72 10.80
C SER A 492 3.14 -15.27 11.31
N SER A 493 2.04 -14.51 11.19
CA SER A 493 1.95 -13.12 11.66
C SER A 493 0.72 -12.83 12.52
N GLN A 494 0.83 -11.85 13.42
CA GLN A 494 -0.28 -11.37 14.23
C GLN A 494 -1.42 -10.83 13.36
N ILE A 495 -1.10 -10.14 12.26
CA ILE A 495 -2.09 -9.60 11.33
C ILE A 495 -2.94 -10.71 10.72
N LYS A 496 -2.32 -11.82 10.29
CA LYS A 496 -3.04 -12.97 9.73
C LYS A 496 -3.87 -13.69 10.80
N LEU A 497 -3.35 -13.77 12.03
CA LEU A 497 -4.11 -14.30 13.16
C LEU A 497 -5.35 -13.45 13.48
N ASP A 498 -5.21 -12.13 13.54
CA ASP A 498 -6.31 -11.20 13.80
C ASP A 498 -7.35 -11.26 12.68
N PHE A 499 -6.89 -11.35 11.42
CA PHE A 499 -7.75 -11.53 10.26
C PHE A 499 -8.60 -12.80 10.36
N ILE A 500 -7.96 -13.96 10.61
CA ILE A 500 -8.66 -15.25 10.79
C ILE A 500 -9.64 -15.14 11.96
N THR A 501 -9.21 -14.54 13.06
CA THR A 501 -10.00 -14.38 14.28
C THR A 501 -11.27 -13.56 14.02
N ASP A 502 -11.13 -12.38 13.41
CA ASP A 502 -12.28 -11.51 13.09
C ASP A 502 -13.20 -12.15 12.03
N LYS A 503 -12.65 -12.54 10.87
CA LYS A 503 -13.45 -12.91 9.70
C LYS A 503 -14.02 -14.32 9.74
N ILE A 504 -13.30 -15.27 10.34
CA ILE A 504 -13.66 -16.69 10.27
C ILE A 504 -14.33 -17.12 11.58
N LEU A 505 -13.79 -16.69 12.71
CA LEU A 505 -14.13 -17.26 14.01
C LEU A 505 -15.17 -16.44 14.79
N PHE A 506 -15.18 -15.11 14.65
CA PHE A 506 -16.14 -14.24 15.34
C PHE A 506 -17.31 -13.79 14.48
N ASN A 507 -17.07 -13.38 13.22
CA ASN A 507 -18.11 -12.81 12.36
C ASN A 507 -18.73 -13.78 11.34
N SER A 508 -18.28 -15.03 11.25
CA SER A 508 -18.89 -15.95 10.30
C SER A 508 -20.21 -16.50 10.84
N THR A 509 -21.32 -16.05 10.25
CA THR A 509 -22.64 -16.66 10.44
C THR A 509 -22.73 -18.06 9.80
N LYS A 510 -21.77 -18.40 8.94
CA LYS A 510 -21.70 -19.67 8.20
C LYS A 510 -21.08 -20.83 8.99
N PHE A 511 -20.16 -20.58 9.93
CA PHE A 511 -19.28 -21.66 10.43
C PHE A 511 -19.34 -21.90 11.96
N GLY A 512 -20.16 -21.16 12.70
CA GLY A 512 -20.24 -21.28 14.16
C GLY A 512 -18.94 -20.85 14.86
N GLN A 513 -18.94 -20.81 16.20
CA GLN A 513 -17.74 -20.44 16.96
C GLN A 513 -16.71 -21.58 16.94
N ILE A 514 -15.86 -21.63 15.91
CA ILE A 514 -14.69 -22.51 15.88
C ILE A 514 -13.69 -21.98 16.91
N LYS A 515 -13.33 -22.83 17.88
CA LYS A 515 -12.37 -22.47 18.95
C LYS A 515 -10.98 -23.08 18.73
N GLN A 516 -10.89 -24.05 17.80
CA GLN A 516 -9.70 -24.84 17.54
C GLN A 516 -9.63 -25.28 16.08
N PHE A 517 -8.46 -25.22 15.45
CA PHE A 517 -8.25 -25.67 14.07
C PHE A 517 -6.80 -26.13 13.83
N ILE A 518 -6.58 -27.03 12.88
CA ILE A 518 -5.26 -27.53 12.47
C ILE A 518 -4.52 -26.44 11.69
N THR A 519 -3.24 -26.26 12.00
CA THR A 519 -2.37 -25.30 11.30
C THR A 519 -1.29 -26.02 10.51
N GLY A 520 -0.67 -25.33 9.55
CA GLY A 520 0.39 -25.88 8.72
C GLY A 520 1.73 -26.06 9.44
N ALA A 521 1.84 -25.74 10.74
CA ALA A 521 3.09 -25.90 11.47
C ALA A 521 3.36 -27.38 11.78
N HIS A 522 4.53 -27.86 11.34
CA HIS A 522 5.02 -29.23 11.48
C HIS A 522 6.54 -29.26 11.70
N LYS A 523 7.10 -30.40 12.13
CA LYS A 523 8.55 -30.59 12.24
C LYS A 523 9.12 -31.28 11.00
N ASN A 524 10.32 -30.85 10.58
CA ASN A 524 11.12 -31.62 9.62
C ASN A 524 11.86 -32.78 10.32
N ASP A 525 12.59 -33.58 9.53
CA ASP A 525 13.38 -34.72 10.01
C ASP A 525 14.48 -34.33 11.01
N ASP A 526 14.97 -33.08 10.96
CA ASP A 526 15.95 -32.54 11.90
C ASP A 526 15.32 -32.04 13.22
N GLY A 527 13.99 -32.11 13.34
CA GLY A 527 13.24 -31.67 14.51
C GLY A 527 12.96 -30.17 14.58
N ASN A 528 13.28 -29.41 13.52
CA ASN A 528 13.02 -27.99 13.39
C ASN A 528 11.57 -27.75 12.93
N TRP A 529 10.94 -26.68 13.42
CA TRP A 529 9.57 -26.31 13.04
C TRP A 529 9.53 -25.50 11.74
N TYR A 530 8.58 -25.84 10.88
CA TYR A 530 8.29 -25.15 9.63
C TYR A 530 6.80 -24.97 9.44
N TRP A 531 6.44 -23.94 8.70
CA TRP A 531 5.11 -23.81 8.13
C TRP A 531 5.05 -24.53 6.79
N TRP A 532 3.94 -25.22 6.55
CA TRP A 532 3.77 -25.90 5.28
C TRP A 532 3.70 -24.89 4.13
N GLY A 533 4.54 -25.10 3.11
CA GLY A 533 4.76 -24.15 2.02
C GLY A 533 5.92 -23.17 2.24
N TYR A 534 6.59 -23.17 3.40
CA TYR A 534 7.77 -22.34 3.65
C TYR A 534 9.05 -23.17 3.72
N ASP A 535 10.09 -22.73 3.00
CA ASP A 535 11.43 -23.31 3.06
C ASP A 535 12.26 -22.74 4.23
N GLN A 536 11.72 -21.76 4.97
CA GLN A 536 12.41 -21.10 6.07
C GLN A 536 11.72 -21.34 7.42
N ILE A 537 12.55 -21.34 8.47
CA ILE A 537 12.12 -21.33 9.86
C ILE A 537 11.60 -19.92 10.17
N GLU A 538 10.33 -19.66 9.89
CA GLU A 538 9.68 -18.46 10.44
C GLU A 538 9.30 -18.75 11.89
N TYR A 539 10.22 -18.42 12.80
CA TYR A 539 9.84 -18.25 14.20
C TYR A 539 8.81 -17.12 14.28
N PRO A 540 7.66 -17.32 14.95
CA PRO A 540 6.64 -16.29 15.07
C PRO A 540 7.23 -15.02 15.72
N VAL A 541 7.19 -13.90 15.01
CA VAL A 541 7.79 -12.62 15.45
C VAL A 541 6.83 -11.89 16.41
N GLY A 542 7.27 -11.67 17.66
CA GLY A 542 6.64 -10.76 18.65
C GLY A 542 5.33 -11.25 19.26
N LYS A 543 5.12 -11.05 20.58
CA LYS A 543 3.90 -11.32 21.42
C LYS A 543 2.90 -12.38 20.93
N PHE A 544 3.37 -13.43 20.26
CA PHE A 544 2.54 -14.52 19.83
C PHE A 544 1.98 -15.22 21.08
N PRO A 545 0.91 -16.03 20.93
CA PRO A 545 0.82 -17.28 21.65
C PRO A 545 2.14 -17.75 22.20
N VAL A 546 2.24 -18.04 23.50
CA VAL A 546 3.42 -18.75 23.97
C VAL A 546 3.48 -20.04 23.16
N PHE A 547 4.45 -20.12 22.26
CA PHE A 547 4.74 -21.32 21.51
C PHE A 547 5.24 -22.31 22.57
N TYR A 548 4.35 -23.21 22.99
CA TYR A 548 4.68 -24.33 23.84
C TYR A 548 4.72 -25.57 22.94
N PRO A 549 5.78 -25.74 22.13
CA PRO A 549 5.97 -27.00 21.44
C PRO A 549 6.15 -28.05 22.54
N GLY A 550 5.26 -29.03 22.58
CA GLY A 550 5.49 -30.20 23.40
C GLY A 550 6.79 -30.88 22.94
N PRO A 551 7.43 -31.64 23.83
CA PRO A 551 8.70 -32.30 23.52
C PRO A 551 8.60 -33.36 22.39
N SER A 552 7.40 -33.69 21.89
CA SER A 552 7.15 -34.92 21.12
C SER A 552 6.51 -34.77 19.73
N ASP A 553 6.24 -33.56 19.22
CA ASP A 553 5.11 -33.46 18.27
C ASP A 553 5.50 -33.15 16.82
N ILE A 554 4.82 -33.83 15.88
CA ILE A 554 5.00 -33.76 14.40
C ILE A 554 4.08 -32.68 13.79
N TYR A 555 2.95 -32.36 14.45
CA TYR A 555 1.89 -31.49 13.93
C TYR A 555 1.34 -30.55 15.02
N SER A 556 0.58 -29.52 14.62
CA SER A 556 0.03 -28.53 15.56
C SER A 556 -1.39 -28.06 15.22
N TYR A 557 -2.12 -27.66 16.26
CA TYR A 557 -3.42 -27.00 16.16
C TYR A 557 -3.48 -25.78 17.08
N MET A 558 -4.34 -24.82 16.75
CA MET A 558 -4.47 -23.58 17.50
C MET A 558 -5.62 -23.66 18.51
N LEU A 559 -5.41 -23.20 19.74
CA LEU A 559 -6.39 -23.17 20.83
C LEU A 559 -6.73 -21.73 21.24
N ASN A 560 -8.01 -21.39 21.28
CA ASN A 560 -8.48 -20.15 21.93
C ASN A 560 -8.55 -20.35 23.46
N TYR A 561 -7.66 -19.70 24.22
CA TYR A 561 -7.69 -19.71 25.69
C TYR A 561 -8.49 -18.51 26.22
N TYR A 562 -9.26 -18.70 27.30
CA TYR A 562 -10.03 -17.65 27.95
C TYR A 562 -9.17 -16.38 28.16
N GLY A 563 -9.48 -15.30 27.43
CA GLY A 563 -8.74 -14.04 27.46
C GLY A 563 -8.00 -13.64 26.16
N PHE A 564 -8.47 -14.06 24.98
CA PHE A 564 -7.95 -13.70 23.63
C PHE A 564 -6.55 -14.20 23.28
N ASN A 565 -5.96 -15.06 24.11
CA ASN A 565 -4.63 -15.60 23.83
C ASN A 565 -4.76 -16.94 23.09
N TRP A 566 -4.25 -16.95 21.87
CA TRP A 566 -4.09 -18.15 21.07
C TRP A 566 -2.91 -19.01 21.61
N ARG A 567 -2.95 -20.33 21.42
CA ARG A 567 -1.82 -21.24 21.71
C ARG A 567 -1.68 -22.27 20.59
N LEU A 568 -0.48 -22.42 20.05
CA LEU A 568 -0.15 -23.59 19.24
C LEU A 568 0.14 -24.74 20.20
N ASN A 569 -0.64 -25.81 20.09
CA ASN A 569 -0.42 -27.01 20.88
C ASN A 569 0.11 -28.11 19.97
N GLY A 570 1.32 -28.60 20.28
CA GLY A 570 1.81 -29.85 19.75
C GLY A 570 1.21 -31.01 20.56
N THR A 571 0.87 -32.10 19.89
CA THR A 571 0.56 -33.36 20.58
C THR A 571 0.88 -34.56 19.70
N THR A 572 1.17 -35.70 20.34
CA THR A 572 1.21 -37.04 19.71
C THR A 572 -0.17 -37.68 19.62
N ASP A 573 -1.15 -37.20 20.39
CA ASP A 573 -2.54 -37.67 20.33
C ASP A 573 -3.29 -36.93 19.22
N GLU A 574 -3.34 -37.53 18.03
CA GLU A 574 -4.11 -36.97 16.91
C GLU A 574 -5.59 -36.86 17.28
N LYS A 575 -6.07 -35.62 17.43
CA LYS A 575 -7.49 -35.31 17.60
C LYS A 575 -8.02 -34.69 16.32
N PRO A 576 -9.25 -35.04 15.92
CA PRO A 576 -9.85 -34.45 14.73
C PRO A 576 -10.23 -32.99 15.02
N PHE A 577 -9.78 -32.07 14.17
CA PHE A 577 -10.15 -30.66 14.22
C PHE A 577 -10.47 -30.14 12.81
N PRO A 578 -11.28 -29.07 12.70
CA PRO A 578 -11.40 -28.30 11.46
C PRO A 578 -10.02 -27.82 10.99
N TRP A 579 -9.86 -27.54 9.71
CA TRP A 579 -8.62 -26.99 9.16
C TRP A 579 -8.90 -25.93 8.10
N MET A 580 -7.89 -25.16 7.75
CA MET A 580 -7.98 -24.21 6.65
C MET A 580 -6.89 -24.51 5.64
N CYS A 581 -7.25 -24.46 4.37
CA CYS A 581 -6.31 -24.41 3.28
C CYS A 581 -5.98 -22.95 2.95
N GLN A 582 -4.74 -22.73 2.56
CA GLN A 582 -4.28 -21.50 1.95
C GLN A 582 -3.84 -21.80 0.52
N ASN A 583 -4.36 -21.03 -0.42
CA ASN A 583 -4.07 -21.11 -1.85
C ASN A 583 -3.55 -19.75 -2.32
N ARG A 584 -2.83 -19.72 -3.44
CA ARG A 584 -2.37 -18.47 -4.04
C ARG A 584 -3.55 -17.68 -4.61
N ALA A 585 -3.62 -16.39 -4.31
CA ALA A 585 -4.61 -15.49 -4.93
C ALA A 585 -4.28 -15.25 -6.41
N CYS A 586 -5.33 -15.01 -7.20
CA CYS A 586 -5.16 -14.50 -8.56
C CYS A 586 -4.56 -13.11 -8.44
N ASP A 587 -3.54 -12.77 -9.24
CA ASP A 587 -2.96 -11.44 -9.29
C ASP A 587 -2.46 -11.09 -10.69
N ALA A 588 -1.66 -10.02 -10.81
CA ALA A 588 -1.15 -9.61 -12.10
C ALA A 588 -0.21 -10.66 -12.73
N ASP A 589 0.54 -11.43 -11.95
CA ASP A 589 1.51 -12.41 -12.46
C ASP A 589 1.03 -13.87 -12.34
N PHE A 590 -0.08 -14.12 -11.64
CA PHE A 590 -0.69 -15.44 -11.48
C PHE A 590 -2.18 -15.44 -11.84
N ILE A 591 -2.54 -16.22 -12.86
CA ILE A 591 -3.93 -16.48 -13.21
C ILE A 591 -4.35 -17.75 -12.47
N CYS A 592 -5.29 -17.62 -11.55
CA CYS A 592 -5.89 -18.76 -10.86
C CYS A 592 -6.81 -19.54 -11.80
N ASP A 593 -6.87 -20.86 -11.67
CA ASP A 593 -7.84 -21.67 -12.42
C ASP A 593 -9.21 -21.66 -11.73
N GLN A 594 -10.30 -21.77 -12.50
CA GLN A 594 -11.62 -22.08 -11.96
C GLN A 594 -11.68 -23.58 -11.64
N SER A 595 -11.31 -23.97 -10.42
CA SER A 595 -11.64 -25.29 -9.88
C SER A 595 -13.08 -25.32 -9.38
#